data_AF-A0A9D1XVM3-F1
#
_entry.id   AF-A0A9D1XVM3-F1
#
_cell.length_a   1.000
_cell.length_b   1.000
_cell.length_c   1.000
_cell.angle_alpha   90.00
_cell.angle_beta   90.00
_cell.angle_gamma   90.00
#
_symmetry.space_group_name_H-M   'P 1'
#
loop_
_entity.id
_entity.type
_entity.pdbx_description
1 polymer ?
#
loop_
_entity_poly.entity_id
_entity_poly.type
_entity_poly.pdbx_seq_one_letter_code
_entity_poly.pdbx_strand_id
1 'polypeptide(L)'
;MNNNKPTAVKRDMTIAKKMVLYKIIASMFFFFNPCLNIIDILPDFFGCMLLISGLLTWADLCPEIMDAVQGLQRLRWIYLAKLLMIALVPLVDDTFVLIFTFSFSVVESIYLFPSIARIFNGFEYFGTRYDGKAIYVNYKNTRTITNIFFAARAVLCVLPELCSLSDYEYSGYVTSGVQIDYAQYKPALLVGGIVITLLCGIMWLINAVPYFIRIFNDTEFMTRVYNQYELEIGGNIGLHFRRTLATVVALMSAGFIFFINFWIDEVNIIPNFIGGIFLAVAIAKLSKYSRTDRVTLPICIVFSAVSAVSFGVSTVFSVFYSLESVMHEFEAYDLYNITRVFSAVEYLLMFVMVFCVFRELRRLIDMHLGADPDLTDRRLIDIYASQQHSLDVQFTTGIVIFFVTLVLNLVHLMFRAEFNQGVQQFWLVTFLANGFWWIYMKSALSQLYSQIEYKYM
;
A
#
# COMPACT_ATOMS: atom_id res chain seq x y z
N MET A 1 16.39 28.08 -39.15
CA MET A 1 15.08 27.39 -39.25
C MET A 1 15.11 26.17 -38.35
N ASN A 2 14.48 26.23 -37.18
CA ASN A 2 14.36 25.09 -36.27
C ASN A 2 12.94 25.08 -35.67
N ASN A 3 11.93 24.98 -36.54
CA ASN A 3 10.51 25.11 -36.19
C ASN A 3 9.84 23.80 -35.73
N ASN A 4 10.61 22.73 -35.46
CA ASN A 4 10.06 21.42 -35.07
C ASN A 4 10.13 21.10 -33.57
N LYS A 5 10.66 21.99 -32.72
CA LYS A 5 10.66 21.81 -31.25
C LYS A 5 9.32 22.05 -30.52
N PRO A 6 8.42 22.99 -30.93
CA PRO A 6 7.23 23.28 -30.12
C PRO A 6 6.15 22.18 -30.18
N THR A 7 6.17 21.29 -31.17
CA THR A 7 5.20 20.21 -31.34
C THR A 7 5.50 18.98 -30.48
N ALA A 8 6.79 18.65 -30.29
CA ALA A 8 7.22 17.57 -29.40
C ALA A 8 6.93 17.89 -27.92
N VAL A 9 7.28 19.11 -27.49
CA VAL A 9 7.03 19.58 -26.11
C VAL A 9 5.52 19.61 -25.80
N LYS A 10 4.68 20.09 -26.72
CA LYS A 10 3.21 20.04 -26.54
C LYS A 10 2.68 18.61 -26.42
N ARG A 11 3.25 17.65 -27.16
CA ARG A 11 2.83 16.24 -27.14
C ARG A 11 3.20 15.57 -25.82
N ASP A 12 4.43 15.77 -25.34
CA ASP A 12 4.91 15.20 -24.08
C ASP A 12 4.18 15.79 -22.88
N MET A 13 3.90 17.10 -22.92
CA MET A 13 3.08 17.77 -21.92
C MET A 13 1.64 17.21 -21.89
N THR A 14 1.04 16.91 -23.04
CA THR A 14 -0.30 16.33 -23.11
C THR A 14 -0.35 14.92 -22.50
N ILE A 15 0.70 14.13 -22.70
CA ILE A 15 0.82 12.77 -22.14
C ILE A 15 1.02 12.83 -20.63
N ALA A 16 1.90 13.71 -20.15
CA ALA A 16 2.15 13.90 -18.71
C ALA A 16 0.90 14.40 -17.97
N LYS A 17 0.17 15.37 -18.54
CA LYS A 17 -1.12 15.85 -18.02
C LYS A 17 -2.13 14.71 -17.86
N LYS A 18 -2.27 13.89 -18.91
CA LYS A 18 -3.17 12.74 -18.90
C LYS A 18 -2.76 11.72 -17.84
N MET A 19 -1.48 11.40 -17.71
CA MET A 19 -1.00 10.45 -16.71
C MET A 19 -1.24 10.92 -15.27
N VAL A 20 -1.10 12.21 -14.97
CA VAL A 20 -1.40 12.75 -13.63
C VAL A 20 -2.91 12.73 -13.35
N LEU A 21 -3.72 13.21 -14.30
CA LEU A 21 -5.17 13.22 -14.19
C LEU A 21 -5.73 11.81 -13.97
N TYR A 22 -5.27 10.82 -14.74
CA TYR A 22 -5.74 9.44 -14.61
C TYR A 22 -5.42 8.84 -13.25
N LYS A 23 -4.28 9.17 -12.62
CA LYS A 23 -3.96 8.69 -11.27
C LYS A 23 -4.90 9.29 -10.22
N ILE A 24 -5.19 10.58 -10.32
CA ILE A 24 -6.12 11.27 -9.41
C ILE A 24 -7.52 10.69 -9.57
N ILE A 25 -8.02 10.54 -10.80
CA ILE A 25 -9.35 9.94 -11.04
C ILE A 25 -9.39 8.49 -10.56
N ALA A 26 -8.37 7.67 -10.90
CA ALA A 26 -8.30 6.29 -10.43
C ALA A 26 -8.31 6.21 -8.90
N SER A 27 -7.61 7.11 -8.20
CA SER A 27 -7.66 7.17 -6.74
C SER A 27 -9.06 7.42 -6.17
N MET A 28 -9.86 8.25 -6.84
CA MET A 28 -11.25 8.51 -6.42
C MET A 28 -12.13 7.28 -6.57
N PHE A 29 -11.91 6.47 -7.61
CA PHE A 29 -12.63 5.20 -7.77
C PHE A 29 -12.29 4.18 -6.68
N PHE A 30 -11.05 4.15 -6.17
CA PHE A 30 -10.71 3.34 -5.00
C PHE A 30 -11.43 3.85 -3.75
N PHE A 31 -11.40 5.16 -3.49
CA PHE A 31 -12.03 5.75 -2.30
C PHE A 31 -13.56 5.76 -2.31
N PHE A 32 -14.18 5.57 -3.47
CA PHE A 32 -15.62 5.54 -3.66
C PHE A 32 -16.30 4.34 -2.96
N ASN A 33 -15.56 3.25 -2.78
CA ASN A 33 -16.12 1.99 -2.30
C ASN A 33 -16.78 2.12 -0.90
N PRO A 34 -17.99 1.55 -0.69
CA PRO A 34 -18.53 1.39 0.65
C PRO A 34 -17.62 0.51 1.51
N CYS A 35 -17.27 0.98 2.72
CA CYS A 35 -16.62 0.15 3.73
C CYS A 35 -17.66 -0.80 4.35
N LEU A 36 -17.35 -2.08 4.38
CA LEU A 36 -18.07 -3.08 5.16
C LEU A 36 -17.25 -3.34 6.43
N ASN A 37 -17.45 -2.55 7.48
CA ASN A 37 -16.61 -2.58 8.68
C ASN A 37 -15.13 -2.32 8.30
N ILE A 38 -14.26 -3.28 8.61
CA ILE A 38 -12.83 -3.26 8.23
C ILE A 38 -12.63 -3.63 6.75
N ILE A 39 -13.60 -4.29 6.12
CA ILE A 39 -13.50 -4.81 4.75
C ILE A 39 -13.66 -3.68 3.74
N ASP A 40 -12.54 -3.35 3.10
CA ASP A 40 -12.48 -2.49 1.93
C ASP A 40 -12.38 -3.37 0.66
N ILE A 41 -13.52 -3.54 -0.05
CA ILE A 41 -13.62 -4.30 -1.32
C ILE A 41 -12.59 -3.79 -2.34
N LEU A 42 -12.45 -2.46 -2.45
CA LEU A 42 -11.36 -1.82 -3.16
C LEU A 42 -10.39 -1.27 -2.11
N PRO A 43 -9.17 -1.83 -1.97
CA PRO A 43 -8.28 -1.40 -0.91
C PRO A 43 -7.88 0.07 -1.07
N ASP A 44 -8.28 0.90 -0.11
CA ASP A 44 -7.96 2.34 -0.07
C ASP A 44 -6.46 2.61 -0.12
N PHE A 45 -5.64 1.65 0.30
CA PHE A 45 -4.20 1.69 0.18
C PHE A 45 -3.75 2.04 -1.24
N PHE A 46 -4.34 1.40 -2.26
CA PHE A 46 -4.04 1.66 -3.66
C PHE A 46 -4.52 3.05 -4.09
N GLY A 47 -5.71 3.45 -3.66
CA GLY A 47 -6.24 4.80 -3.88
C GLY A 47 -5.30 5.86 -3.35
N CYS A 48 -4.86 5.72 -2.10
CA CYS A 48 -3.93 6.64 -1.45
C CYS A 48 -2.58 6.71 -2.16
N MET A 49 -2.02 5.57 -2.58
CA MET A 49 -0.76 5.53 -3.34
C MET A 49 -0.86 6.22 -4.70
N LEU A 50 -1.98 6.03 -5.41
CA LEU A 50 -2.25 6.71 -6.68
C LEU A 50 -2.42 8.22 -6.49
N LEU A 51 -3.13 8.64 -5.45
CA LEU A 51 -3.33 10.05 -5.13
C LEU A 51 -2.00 10.74 -4.81
N ILE A 52 -1.17 10.13 -3.95
CA ILE A 52 0.19 10.62 -3.65
C ILE A 52 0.99 10.76 -4.95
N SER A 53 1.01 9.73 -5.79
CA SER A 53 1.76 9.79 -7.05
C SER A 53 1.24 10.86 -8.03
N GLY A 54 -0.06 11.17 -7.99
CA GLY A 54 -0.66 12.24 -8.79
C GLY A 54 -0.35 13.65 -8.24
N LEU A 55 -0.27 13.80 -6.92
CA LEU A 55 -0.03 15.10 -6.27
C LEU A 55 1.45 15.47 -6.15
N LEU A 56 2.37 14.51 -6.17
CA LEU A 56 3.81 14.77 -6.01
C LEU A 56 4.40 15.77 -7.01
N THR A 57 3.89 15.83 -8.26
CA THR A 57 4.33 16.84 -9.23
C THR A 57 3.84 18.25 -8.91
N TRP A 58 2.73 18.36 -8.17
CA TRP A 58 2.14 19.62 -7.77
C TRP A 58 2.68 20.11 -6.42
N ALA A 59 3.00 19.18 -5.52
CA ALA A 59 3.61 19.43 -4.21
C ALA A 59 4.90 20.25 -4.28
N ASP A 60 5.62 20.10 -5.38
CA ASP A 60 6.84 20.81 -5.69
C ASP A 60 6.72 22.32 -5.79
N LEU A 61 5.64 22.76 -6.44
CA LEU A 61 5.40 24.17 -6.73
C LEU A 61 4.57 24.83 -5.62
N CYS A 62 4.01 24.04 -4.70
CA CYS A 62 3.09 24.52 -3.68
C CYS A 62 3.27 23.76 -2.35
N PRO A 63 3.68 24.45 -1.27
CA PRO A 63 3.88 23.81 0.04
C PRO A 63 2.60 23.22 0.61
N GLU A 64 1.43 23.81 0.33
CA GLU A 64 0.14 23.28 0.77
C GLU A 64 -0.12 21.86 0.26
N ILE A 65 0.23 21.58 -1.01
CA ILE A 65 0.09 20.22 -1.56
C ILE A 65 1.18 19.29 -1.01
N MET A 66 2.37 19.81 -0.69
CA MET A 66 3.40 19.04 -0.01
C MET A 66 2.93 18.57 1.38
N ASP A 67 2.32 19.45 2.17
CA ASP A 67 1.74 19.11 3.47
C ASP A 67 0.65 18.05 3.34
N ALA A 68 -0.21 18.18 2.32
CA ALA A 68 -1.22 17.15 2.03
C ALA A 68 -0.59 15.79 1.70
N VAL A 69 0.46 15.77 0.87
CA VAL A 69 1.18 14.55 0.51
C VAL A 69 1.81 13.91 1.74
N GLN A 70 2.39 14.68 2.66
CA GLN A 70 2.94 14.14 3.91
C GLN A 70 1.87 13.50 4.80
N GLY A 71 0.68 14.12 4.90
CA GLY A 71 -0.48 13.54 5.59
C GLY A 71 -0.90 12.21 4.96
N LEU A 72 -1.03 12.17 3.64
CA LEU A 72 -1.37 10.95 2.89
C LEU A 72 -0.29 9.86 3.00
N GLN A 73 0.99 10.23 3.09
CA GLN A 73 2.09 9.27 3.30
C GLN A 73 2.03 8.58 4.67
N ARG A 74 1.43 9.22 5.67
CA ARG A 74 1.14 8.57 6.97
C ARG A 74 -0.11 7.71 6.84
N LEU A 75 -1.17 8.24 6.20
CA LEU A 75 -2.44 7.57 5.98
C LEU A 75 -2.31 6.24 5.21
N ARG A 76 -1.40 6.14 4.23
CA ARG A 76 -1.19 4.87 3.51
C ARG A 76 -0.83 3.70 4.43
N TRP A 77 -0.12 3.94 5.53
CA TRP A 77 0.25 2.87 6.47
C TRP A 77 -0.94 2.41 7.29
N ILE A 78 -1.87 3.32 7.59
CA ILE A 78 -3.13 3.01 8.26
C ILE A 78 -4.01 2.16 7.33
N TYR A 79 -4.13 2.54 6.05
CA TYR A 79 -4.86 1.73 5.07
C TYR A 79 -4.22 0.36 4.81
N LEU A 80 -2.89 0.27 4.86
CA LEU A 80 -2.21 -1.02 4.77
C LEU A 80 -2.48 -1.89 5.99
N ALA A 81 -2.45 -1.32 7.19
CA ALA A 81 -2.80 -2.02 8.41
C ALA A 81 -4.26 -2.52 8.37
N LYS A 82 -5.20 -1.65 7.95
CA LYS A 82 -6.62 -2.02 7.79
C LYS A 82 -6.81 -3.15 6.77
N LEU A 83 -6.12 -3.09 5.63
CA LEU A 83 -6.12 -4.16 4.63
C LEU A 83 -5.67 -5.50 5.22
N LEU A 84 -4.62 -5.49 6.04
CA LEU A 84 -4.14 -6.71 6.72
C LEU A 84 -5.11 -7.18 7.80
N MET A 85 -5.79 -6.27 8.50
CA MET A 85 -6.77 -6.62 9.55
C MET A 85 -8.00 -7.34 9.01
N ILE A 86 -8.31 -7.24 7.71
CA ILE A 86 -9.38 -8.04 7.08
C ILE A 86 -9.17 -9.54 7.32
N ALA A 87 -7.91 -9.99 7.32
CA ALA A 87 -7.54 -11.37 7.63
C ALA A 87 -7.96 -11.83 9.03
N LEU A 88 -8.03 -10.90 9.98
CA LEU A 88 -8.33 -11.18 11.38
C LEU A 88 -9.83 -11.09 11.69
N VAL A 89 -10.63 -10.46 10.83
CA VAL A 89 -12.07 -10.25 11.06
C VAL A 89 -12.83 -11.55 11.36
N PRO A 90 -12.62 -12.68 10.65
CA PRO A 90 -13.34 -13.93 10.92
C PRO A 90 -13.00 -14.58 12.27
N LEU A 91 -11.96 -14.12 12.96
CA LEU A 91 -11.33 -14.80 14.09
C LEU A 91 -11.50 -14.06 15.41
N VAL A 92 -11.98 -12.83 15.35
CA VAL A 92 -12.11 -11.97 16.52
C VAL A 92 -13.58 -11.72 16.78
N ASP A 93 -13.95 -11.67 18.06
CA ASP A 93 -15.32 -11.38 18.46
C ASP A 93 -15.80 -10.04 17.90
N ASP A 94 -17.11 -9.90 17.75
CA ASP A 94 -17.77 -8.69 17.24
C ASP A 94 -17.35 -7.41 17.99
N THR A 95 -17.03 -7.52 19.29
CA THR A 95 -16.50 -6.41 20.09
C THR A 95 -15.15 -5.91 19.57
N PHE A 96 -14.25 -6.81 19.17
CA PHE A 96 -12.96 -6.42 18.59
C PHE A 96 -13.14 -5.81 17.20
N VAL A 97 -14.06 -6.36 16.39
CA VAL A 97 -14.40 -5.79 15.07
C VAL A 97 -14.88 -4.35 15.23
N LEU A 98 -15.74 -4.07 16.22
CA LEU A 98 -16.16 -2.71 16.55
C LEU A 98 -14.98 -1.81 16.96
N ILE A 99 -14.13 -2.25 17.89
CA ILE A 99 -13.00 -1.45 18.39
C ILE A 99 -12.06 -1.07 17.23
N PHE A 100 -11.73 -2.03 16.36
CA PHE A 100 -10.85 -1.78 15.23
C PHE A 100 -11.52 -0.87 14.19
N THR A 101 -12.79 -1.13 13.83
CA THR A 101 -13.54 -0.30 12.88
C THR A 101 -13.63 1.15 13.35
N PHE A 102 -13.93 1.37 14.63
CA PHE A 102 -13.95 2.70 15.24
C PHE A 102 -12.57 3.36 15.24
N SER A 103 -11.54 2.62 15.67
CA SER A 103 -10.17 3.14 15.75
C SER A 103 -9.64 3.55 14.37
N PHE A 104 -9.83 2.72 13.35
CA PHE A 104 -9.45 3.05 11.98
C PHE A 104 -10.24 4.26 11.45
N SER A 105 -11.56 4.29 11.65
CA SER A 105 -12.40 5.42 11.20
C SER A 105 -11.96 6.77 11.79
N VAL A 106 -11.62 6.79 13.09
CA VAL A 106 -11.10 7.99 13.77
C VAL A 106 -9.72 8.38 13.23
N VAL A 107 -8.78 7.44 13.21
CA VAL A 107 -7.40 7.72 12.80
C VAL A 107 -7.32 8.13 11.33
N GLU A 108 -8.07 7.46 10.45
CA GLU A 108 -8.20 7.84 9.04
C GLU A 108 -8.70 9.28 8.90
N SER A 109 -9.76 9.64 9.62
CA SER A 109 -10.34 10.98 9.61
C SER A 109 -9.34 12.06 10.04
N ILE A 110 -8.50 11.78 11.06
CA ILE A 110 -7.48 12.72 11.54
C ILE A 110 -6.50 13.12 10.44
N TYR A 111 -6.10 12.18 9.57
CA TYR A 111 -5.14 12.47 8.49
C TYR A 111 -5.82 12.90 7.18
N LEU A 112 -7.00 12.35 6.89
CA LEU A 112 -7.70 12.56 5.63
C LEU A 112 -8.30 13.97 5.50
N PHE A 113 -9.01 14.46 6.51
CA PHE A 113 -9.65 15.78 6.44
C PHE A 113 -8.64 16.93 6.26
N PRO A 114 -7.53 17.00 7.03
CA PRO A 114 -6.50 18.00 6.78
C PRO A 114 -5.90 17.88 5.39
N SER A 115 -5.63 16.66 4.92
CA SER A 115 -5.04 16.43 3.59
C SER A 115 -5.95 16.91 2.47
N ILE A 116 -7.26 16.65 2.54
CA ILE A 116 -8.25 17.14 1.58
C ILE A 116 -8.30 18.67 1.58
N ALA A 117 -8.37 19.29 2.76
CA ALA A 117 -8.40 20.75 2.88
C ALA A 117 -7.17 21.40 2.23
N ARG A 118 -5.98 20.83 2.48
CA ARG A 118 -4.70 21.28 1.92
C ARG A 118 -4.62 21.08 0.40
N ILE A 119 -5.17 19.99 -0.15
CA ILE A 119 -5.28 19.79 -1.60
C ILE A 119 -6.10 20.92 -2.24
N PHE A 120 -7.30 21.21 -1.72
CA PHE A 120 -8.14 22.27 -2.26
C PHE A 120 -7.49 23.66 -2.14
N ASN A 121 -6.90 23.98 -0.99
CA ASN A 121 -6.15 25.23 -0.79
C ASN A 121 -4.97 25.35 -1.77
N GLY A 122 -4.26 24.25 -2.03
CA GLY A 122 -3.17 24.20 -2.99
C GLY A 122 -3.63 24.50 -4.42
N PHE A 123 -4.73 23.89 -4.87
CA PHE A 123 -5.31 24.22 -6.17
C PHE A 123 -5.81 25.67 -6.24
N GLU A 124 -6.41 26.20 -5.17
CA GLU A 124 -6.79 27.62 -5.08
C GLU A 124 -5.58 28.56 -5.23
N TYR A 125 -4.44 28.22 -4.60
CA TYR A 125 -3.17 28.93 -4.79
C TYR A 125 -2.71 28.90 -6.26
N PHE A 126 -2.77 27.75 -6.94
CA PHE A 126 -2.46 27.70 -8.38
C PHE A 126 -3.42 28.56 -9.20
N GLY A 127 -4.70 28.61 -8.83
CA GLY A 127 -5.72 29.42 -9.49
C GLY A 127 -5.40 30.91 -9.40
N THR A 128 -5.00 31.40 -8.22
CA THR A 128 -4.64 32.82 -8.03
C THR A 128 -3.32 33.16 -8.71
N ARG A 129 -2.32 32.27 -8.63
CA ARG A 129 -0.97 32.53 -9.13
C ARG A 129 -0.86 32.47 -10.66
N TYR A 130 -1.59 31.55 -11.30
CA TYR A 130 -1.48 31.31 -12.74
C TYR A 130 -2.76 31.66 -13.52
N ASP A 131 -3.72 32.35 -12.89
CA ASP A 131 -5.01 32.77 -13.48
C ASP A 131 -5.85 31.58 -14.00
N GLY A 132 -5.89 30.52 -13.20
CA GLY A 132 -6.64 29.30 -13.50
C GLY A 132 -8.13 29.43 -13.18
N LYS A 133 -8.90 30.06 -14.07
CA LYS A 133 -10.36 30.29 -13.87
C LYS A 133 -11.15 28.99 -13.68
N ALA A 134 -10.72 27.91 -14.32
CA ALA A 134 -11.32 26.59 -14.21
C ALA A 134 -11.41 26.05 -12.77
N ILE A 135 -10.47 26.45 -11.90
CA ILE A 135 -10.38 25.99 -10.51
C ILE A 135 -11.53 26.53 -9.67
N TYR A 136 -12.00 27.75 -9.93
CA TYR A 136 -13.04 28.38 -9.13
C TYR A 136 -14.45 27.87 -9.46
N VAL A 137 -14.61 27.19 -10.61
CA VAL A 137 -15.91 26.68 -11.05
C VAL A 137 -16.33 25.50 -10.17
N ASN A 138 -17.38 25.71 -9.35
CA ASN A 138 -17.91 24.76 -8.37
C ASN A 138 -16.95 24.41 -7.22
N TYR A 139 -15.87 25.16 -7.01
CA TYR A 139 -14.85 24.91 -5.97
C TYR A 139 -15.46 24.61 -4.58
N LYS A 140 -16.28 25.54 -4.06
CA LYS A 140 -16.90 25.41 -2.74
C LYS A 140 -17.81 24.18 -2.64
N ASN A 141 -18.57 23.91 -3.69
CA ASN A 141 -19.51 22.78 -3.73
C ASN A 141 -18.74 21.45 -3.72
N THR A 142 -17.76 21.30 -4.60
CA THR A 142 -16.93 20.08 -4.69
C THR A 142 -16.18 19.81 -3.39
N ARG A 143 -15.60 20.84 -2.76
CA ARG A 143 -14.93 20.73 -1.47
C ARG A 143 -15.89 20.27 -0.37
N THR A 144 -17.08 20.87 -0.30
CA THR A 144 -18.09 20.54 0.71
C THR A 144 -18.61 19.11 0.53
N ILE A 145 -18.96 18.72 -0.70
CA ILE A 145 -19.45 17.37 -1.02
C ILE A 145 -18.36 16.32 -0.71
N THR A 146 -17.09 16.61 -0.99
CA THR A 146 -15.97 15.71 -0.66
C THR A 146 -15.88 15.47 0.85
N ASN A 147 -15.96 16.54 1.66
CA ASN A 147 -15.93 16.41 3.11
C ASN A 147 -17.15 15.66 3.65
N ILE A 148 -18.35 15.94 3.12
CA ILE A 148 -19.58 15.23 3.51
C ILE A 148 -19.47 13.74 3.20
N PHE A 149 -18.96 13.39 2.01
CA PHE A 149 -18.79 11.99 1.62
C PHE A 149 -17.88 11.24 2.58
N PHE A 150 -16.68 11.75 2.87
CA PHE A 150 -15.75 11.07 3.77
C PHE A 150 -16.25 11.04 5.22
N ALA A 151 -16.98 12.07 5.67
CA ALA A 151 -17.64 12.05 6.98
C ALA A 151 -18.75 10.98 7.05
N ALA A 152 -19.62 10.93 6.03
CA ALA A 152 -20.67 9.92 5.94
C ALA A 152 -20.07 8.51 5.89
N ARG A 153 -19.02 8.29 5.09
CA ARG A 153 -18.30 7.02 4.99
C ARG A 153 -17.72 6.59 6.35
N ALA A 154 -17.07 7.52 7.07
CA ALA A 154 -16.50 7.24 8.38
C ALA A 154 -17.56 6.84 9.42
N VAL A 155 -18.71 7.52 9.42
CA VAL A 155 -19.81 7.26 10.37
C VAL A 155 -20.57 5.97 10.00
N LEU A 156 -20.94 5.80 8.74
CA LEU A 156 -21.74 4.65 8.26
C LEU A 156 -20.95 3.34 8.29
N CYS A 157 -19.62 3.40 8.32
CA CYS A 157 -18.76 2.24 8.55
C CYS A 157 -18.84 1.73 10.01
N VAL A 158 -18.98 2.64 10.97
CA VAL A 158 -19.01 2.31 12.42
C VAL A 158 -20.43 2.00 12.90
N LEU A 159 -21.43 2.67 12.33
CA LEU A 159 -22.82 2.61 12.81
C LEU A 159 -23.37 1.18 12.95
N PRO A 160 -23.19 0.26 11.98
CA PRO A 160 -23.68 -1.11 12.11
C PRO A 160 -22.98 -1.89 13.23
N GLU A 161 -21.68 -1.63 13.43
CA GLU A 161 -20.88 -2.32 14.46
C GLU A 161 -21.27 -1.92 15.89
N LEU A 162 -21.92 -0.75 16.09
CA LEU A 162 -22.44 -0.37 17.40
C LEU A 162 -23.51 -1.33 17.93
N CYS A 163 -24.13 -2.14 17.06
CA CYS A 163 -25.11 -3.16 17.47
C CYS A 163 -24.48 -4.25 18.35
N SER A 164 -23.17 -4.49 18.21
CA SER A 164 -22.42 -5.45 19.07
C SER A 164 -22.45 -5.06 20.55
N LEU A 165 -22.71 -3.79 20.89
CA LEU A 165 -22.85 -3.35 22.29
C LEU A 165 -24.15 -3.82 22.95
N SER A 166 -25.11 -4.31 22.15
CA SER A 166 -26.41 -4.81 22.63
C SER A 166 -26.50 -6.33 22.72
N ASP A 167 -25.42 -7.04 22.36
CA ASP A 167 -25.35 -8.49 22.47
C ASP A 167 -25.29 -8.87 23.95
N TYR A 168 -26.46 -9.22 24.49
CA TYR A 168 -26.66 -9.52 25.89
C TYR A 168 -26.99 -11.00 26.06
N GLU A 169 -25.96 -11.85 26.14
CA GLU A 169 -26.08 -13.15 26.82
C GLU A 169 -26.13 -12.93 28.34
N TYR A 170 -27.18 -12.27 28.85
CA TYR A 170 -27.39 -12.15 30.29
C TYR A 170 -27.98 -13.43 30.87
N SER A 171 -27.09 -14.29 31.36
CA SER A 171 -27.37 -15.42 32.26
C SER A 171 -27.63 -14.96 33.71
N GLY A 172 -28.52 -13.98 33.89
CA GLY A 172 -28.84 -13.48 35.22
C GLY A 172 -30.12 -12.66 35.24
N TYR A 173 -31.07 -13.10 36.07
CA TYR A 173 -32.36 -12.45 36.32
C TYR A 173 -32.20 -10.95 36.57
N VAL A 174 -32.44 -10.12 35.56
CA VAL A 174 -32.69 -8.69 35.72
C VAL A 174 -33.98 -8.33 34.99
N THR A 175 -34.86 -7.73 35.77
CA THR A 175 -36.27 -7.40 35.55
C THR A 175 -36.58 -6.53 34.34
N SER A 176 -37.55 -6.98 33.55
CA SER A 176 -38.64 -6.22 32.90
C SER A 176 -38.34 -4.80 32.39
N GLY A 177 -37.72 -4.73 31.22
CA GLY A 177 -37.91 -3.68 30.21
C GLY A 177 -37.91 -4.37 28.84
N VAL A 178 -38.57 -3.80 27.83
CA VAL A 178 -38.46 -4.32 26.45
C VAL A 178 -37.01 -4.15 26.01
N GLN A 179 -36.19 -5.19 26.21
CA GLN A 179 -34.82 -5.24 25.70
C GLN A 179 -34.94 -5.54 24.21
N ILE A 180 -34.84 -4.49 23.40
CA ILE A 180 -34.73 -4.64 21.95
C ILE A 180 -33.30 -5.12 21.69
N ASP A 181 -33.19 -6.33 21.19
CA ASP A 181 -31.93 -6.89 20.70
C ASP A 181 -31.57 -6.18 19.39
N TYR A 182 -30.65 -5.20 19.46
CA TYR A 182 -30.21 -4.46 18.29
C TYR A 182 -29.25 -5.26 17.41
N ALA A 183 -28.68 -6.38 17.89
CA ALA A 183 -27.78 -7.23 17.12
C ALA A 183 -28.50 -7.82 15.89
N GLN A 184 -29.80 -8.13 16.01
CA GLN A 184 -30.64 -8.62 14.91
C GLN A 184 -30.78 -7.62 13.74
N TYR A 185 -30.59 -6.32 14.00
CA TYR A 185 -30.67 -5.28 12.98
C TYR A 185 -29.33 -4.96 12.31
N LYS A 186 -28.20 -5.54 12.80
CA LYS A 186 -26.86 -5.33 12.24
C LYS A 186 -26.82 -5.57 10.71
N PRO A 187 -27.38 -6.67 10.16
CA PRO A 187 -27.37 -6.89 8.70
C PRO A 187 -28.17 -5.83 7.93
N ALA A 188 -29.31 -5.39 8.47
CA ALA A 188 -30.14 -4.35 7.83
C ALA A 188 -29.43 -2.99 7.83
N LEU A 189 -28.74 -2.64 8.93
CA LEU A 189 -27.94 -1.43 9.03
C LEU A 189 -26.70 -1.47 8.13
N LEU A 190 -26.06 -2.63 7.98
CA LEU A 190 -24.99 -2.82 7.00
C LEU A 190 -25.50 -2.56 5.58
N VAL A 191 -26.60 -3.20 5.18
CA VAL A 191 -27.19 -3.00 3.84
C VAL A 191 -27.60 -1.53 3.61
N GLY A 192 -28.27 -0.91 4.57
CA GLY A 192 -28.63 0.50 4.51
C GLY A 192 -27.40 1.42 4.41
N GLY A 193 -26.37 1.15 5.22
CA GLY A 193 -25.10 1.88 5.23
C GLY A 193 -24.36 1.80 3.90
N ILE A 194 -24.31 0.61 3.27
CA ILE A 194 -23.74 0.41 1.93
C ILE A 194 -24.47 1.26 0.91
N VAL A 195 -25.81 1.18 0.87
CA VAL A 195 -26.63 1.89 -0.11
C VAL A 195 -26.45 3.40 0.02
N ILE A 196 -26.50 3.93 1.25
CA ILE A 196 -26.33 5.38 1.49
C ILE A 196 -24.91 5.83 1.13
N THR A 197 -23.88 5.09 1.57
CA THR A 197 -22.48 5.42 1.26
C THR A 197 -22.22 5.41 -0.23
N LEU A 198 -22.78 4.44 -0.97
CA LEU A 198 -22.66 4.33 -2.40
C LEU A 198 -23.37 5.50 -3.13
N LEU A 199 -24.57 5.88 -2.69
CA LEU A 199 -25.27 7.06 -3.23
C LEU A 199 -24.47 8.35 -2.99
N CYS A 200 -23.99 8.57 -1.77
CA CYS A 200 -23.13 9.71 -1.44
C CYS A 200 -21.83 9.69 -2.26
N GLY A 201 -21.24 8.51 -2.45
CA GLY A 201 -20.05 8.32 -3.27
C GLY A 201 -20.27 8.63 -4.74
N ILE A 202 -21.41 8.25 -5.33
CA ILE A 202 -21.75 8.56 -6.72
C ILE A 202 -21.93 10.07 -6.87
N MET A 203 -22.67 10.69 -5.94
CA MET A 203 -22.82 12.15 -5.91
C MET A 203 -21.46 12.84 -5.82
N TRP A 204 -20.55 12.33 -5.00
CA TRP A 204 -19.19 12.84 -4.88
C TRP A 204 -18.41 12.69 -6.20
N LEU A 205 -18.38 11.50 -6.82
CA LEU A 205 -17.70 11.26 -8.09
C LEU A 205 -18.20 12.17 -9.22
N ILE A 206 -19.53 12.34 -9.33
CA ILE A 206 -20.15 13.21 -10.35
C ILE A 206 -19.75 14.67 -10.18
N ASN A 207 -19.41 15.12 -8.96
CA ASN A 207 -18.94 16.48 -8.71
C ASN A 207 -17.40 16.60 -8.82
N ALA A 208 -16.66 15.66 -8.23
CA ALA A 208 -15.20 15.70 -8.13
C ALA A 208 -14.51 15.38 -9.47
N VAL A 209 -14.94 14.34 -10.18
CA VAL A 209 -14.28 13.93 -11.43
C VAL A 209 -14.35 15.04 -12.50
N PRO A 210 -15.52 15.64 -12.81
CA PRO A 210 -15.59 16.74 -13.77
C PRO A 210 -14.83 17.99 -13.31
N TYR A 211 -14.76 18.24 -12.00
CA TYR A 211 -13.97 19.35 -11.45
C TYR A 211 -12.49 19.20 -11.80
N PHE A 212 -11.88 18.04 -11.53
CA PHE A 212 -10.48 17.81 -11.89
C PHE A 212 -10.27 17.74 -13.41
N ILE A 213 -11.16 17.09 -14.16
CA ILE A 213 -11.07 17.09 -15.63
C ILE A 213 -11.05 18.52 -16.18
N ARG A 214 -11.89 19.42 -15.66
CA ARG A 214 -11.94 20.82 -16.09
C ARG A 214 -10.62 21.55 -15.85
N ILE A 215 -10.01 21.37 -14.67
CA ILE A 215 -8.71 21.97 -14.33
C ILE A 215 -7.61 21.48 -15.28
N PHE A 216 -7.52 20.18 -15.51
CA PHE A 216 -6.47 19.60 -16.35
C PHE A 216 -6.70 19.83 -17.86
N ASN A 217 -7.92 20.13 -18.27
CA ASN A 217 -8.27 20.51 -19.63
C ASN A 217 -8.08 22.01 -19.92
N ASP A 218 -7.88 22.85 -18.90
CA ASP A 218 -7.52 24.27 -19.09
C ASP A 218 -6.09 24.36 -19.63
N THR A 219 -5.98 24.46 -20.96
CA THR A 219 -4.68 24.40 -21.65
C THR A 219 -3.81 25.59 -21.32
N GLU A 220 -4.37 26.78 -21.12
CA GLU A 220 -3.60 27.99 -20.81
C GLU A 220 -3.03 27.89 -19.40
N PHE A 221 -3.88 27.60 -18.42
CA PHE A 221 -3.48 27.38 -17.03
C PHE A 221 -2.38 26.31 -16.95
N MET A 222 -2.63 25.14 -17.52
CA MET A 222 -1.69 24.03 -17.45
C MET A 222 -0.37 24.31 -18.18
N THR A 223 -0.36 25.16 -19.20
CA THR A 223 0.89 25.58 -19.87
C THR A 223 1.70 26.50 -18.97
N ARG A 224 1.06 27.44 -18.26
CA ARG A 224 1.75 28.33 -17.31
C ARG A 224 2.36 27.56 -16.14
N VAL A 225 1.60 26.63 -15.56
CA VAL A 225 2.10 25.75 -14.48
C VAL A 225 3.27 24.90 -14.95
N TYR A 226 3.16 24.29 -16.14
CA TYR A 226 4.25 23.46 -16.68
C TYR A 226 5.50 24.28 -16.97
N ASN A 227 5.37 25.49 -17.53
CA ASN A 227 6.51 26.36 -17.77
C ASN A 227 7.24 26.70 -16.46
N GLN A 228 6.50 26.98 -15.38
CA GLN A 228 7.12 27.18 -14.07
C GLN A 228 7.82 25.91 -13.57
N TYR A 229 7.17 24.76 -13.73
CA TYR A 229 7.74 23.47 -13.36
C TYR A 229 9.08 23.21 -14.08
N GLU A 230 9.13 23.41 -15.40
CA GLU A 230 10.37 23.21 -16.15
C GLU A 230 11.47 24.19 -15.75
N LEU A 231 11.10 25.44 -15.44
CA LEU A 231 12.05 26.47 -15.02
C LEU A 231 12.65 26.18 -13.64
N GLU A 232 11.84 25.77 -12.67
CA GLU A 232 12.29 25.54 -11.30
C GLU A 232 12.86 24.12 -11.09
N ILE A 233 12.39 23.14 -11.86
CA ILE A 233 12.54 21.71 -11.52
C ILE A 233 13.01 20.85 -12.68
N GLY A 234 12.71 21.21 -13.92
CA GLY A 234 12.96 20.36 -15.11
C GLY A 234 14.43 19.92 -15.27
N GLY A 235 15.38 20.69 -14.73
CA GLY A 235 16.81 20.34 -14.73
C GLY A 235 17.26 19.40 -13.60
N ASN A 236 16.44 19.18 -12.57
CA ASN A 236 16.84 18.46 -11.36
C ASN A 236 16.53 16.96 -11.47
N ILE A 237 17.42 16.22 -12.15
CA ILE A 237 17.34 14.76 -12.31
C ILE A 237 17.31 14.04 -10.94
N GLY A 238 18.05 14.57 -9.95
CA GLY A 238 18.10 14.03 -8.59
C GLY A 238 16.73 14.06 -7.89
N LEU A 239 15.98 15.14 -8.06
CA LEU A 239 14.64 15.26 -7.48
C LEU A 239 13.65 14.24 -8.04
N HIS A 240 13.66 14.05 -9.37
CA HIS A 240 12.82 13.05 -10.04
C HIS A 240 13.15 11.62 -9.62
N PHE A 241 14.44 11.32 -9.46
CA PHE A 241 14.88 10.03 -8.94
C PHE A 241 14.46 9.83 -7.48
N ARG A 242 14.68 10.83 -6.61
CA ARG A 242 14.30 10.79 -5.18
C ARG A 242 12.82 10.46 -4.98
N ARG A 243 11.92 11.07 -5.76
CA ARG A 243 10.49 10.75 -5.69
C ARG A 243 10.19 9.32 -6.08
N THR A 244 10.78 8.88 -7.18
CA THR A 244 10.59 7.50 -7.64
C THR A 244 11.08 6.54 -6.57
N LEU A 245 12.26 6.80 -6.00
CA LEU A 245 12.83 6.01 -4.92
C LEU A 245 11.92 5.99 -3.68
N ALA A 246 11.34 7.12 -3.26
CA ALA A 246 10.39 7.15 -2.14
C ALA A 246 9.19 6.22 -2.38
N THR A 247 8.65 6.19 -3.60
CA THR A 247 7.56 5.29 -3.96
C THR A 247 8.01 3.83 -4.04
N VAL A 248 9.21 3.57 -4.55
CA VAL A 248 9.82 2.23 -4.66
C VAL A 248 10.07 1.65 -3.27
N VAL A 249 10.70 2.41 -2.37
CA VAL A 249 10.96 2.03 -0.97
C VAL A 249 9.65 1.73 -0.25
N ALA A 250 8.61 2.55 -0.45
CA ALA A 250 7.30 2.30 0.13
C ALA A 250 6.64 1.01 -0.39
N LEU A 251 6.69 0.78 -1.71
CA LEU A 251 6.16 -0.44 -2.32
C LEU A 251 6.92 -1.69 -1.87
N MET A 252 8.25 -1.63 -1.81
CA MET A 252 9.08 -2.73 -1.31
C MET A 252 8.80 -3.02 0.15
N SER A 253 8.76 -1.99 0.99
CA SER A 253 8.45 -2.12 2.42
C SER A 253 7.05 -2.69 2.66
N ALA A 254 6.06 -2.27 1.86
CA ALA A 254 4.72 -2.83 1.90
C ALA A 254 4.68 -4.28 1.41
N GLY A 255 5.44 -4.60 0.36
CA GLY A 255 5.49 -5.93 -0.21
C GLY A 255 6.10 -6.95 0.74
N PHE A 256 7.14 -6.56 1.49
CA PHE A 256 7.77 -7.40 2.50
C PHE A 256 6.85 -7.74 3.70
N ILE A 257 5.83 -6.93 4.00
CA ILE A 257 4.84 -7.27 5.03
C ILE A 257 4.04 -8.50 4.63
N PHE A 258 3.75 -8.65 3.34
CA PHE A 258 3.00 -9.80 2.85
C PHE A 258 3.77 -11.11 2.96
N PHE A 259 5.06 -11.10 3.30
CA PHE A 259 5.85 -12.31 3.56
C PHE A 259 5.84 -12.72 5.03
N ILE A 260 5.12 -11.97 5.87
CA ILE A 260 4.85 -12.37 7.25
C ILE A 260 3.77 -13.45 7.19
N ASN A 261 4.21 -14.71 7.25
CA ASN A 261 3.28 -15.84 7.21
C ASN A 261 2.45 -15.88 8.50
N PHE A 262 1.15 -15.68 8.38
CA PHE A 262 0.19 -15.72 9.48
C PHE A 262 -0.79 -16.87 9.24
N TRP A 263 -0.51 -17.99 9.89
CA TRP A 263 -1.24 -19.25 9.69
C TRP A 263 -2.35 -19.40 10.70
N ILE A 264 -3.58 -19.57 10.23
CA ILE A 264 -4.76 -19.97 11.02
C ILE A 264 -5.58 -20.92 10.17
N ASP A 265 -6.17 -21.93 10.81
CA ASP A 265 -7.00 -22.96 10.17
C ASP A 265 -6.38 -23.45 8.86
N GLU A 266 -5.06 -23.55 8.92
CA GLU A 266 -4.23 -24.08 7.89
C GLU A 266 -4.10 -23.26 6.60
N VAL A 267 -4.54 -22.00 6.61
CA VAL A 267 -4.29 -21.07 5.52
C VAL A 267 -3.39 -19.95 6.02
N ASN A 268 -2.38 -19.60 5.24
CA ASN A 268 -1.68 -18.35 5.47
C ASN A 268 -2.62 -17.23 5.05
N ILE A 269 -3.23 -16.53 6.01
CA ILE A 269 -4.26 -15.53 5.68
C ILE A 269 -3.65 -14.32 4.96
N ILE A 270 -2.36 -14.06 5.17
CA ILE A 270 -1.66 -12.98 4.47
C ILE A 270 -1.17 -13.51 3.11
N PRO A 271 -1.75 -13.07 1.99
CA PRO A 271 -1.39 -13.61 0.67
C PRO A 271 -0.04 -13.09 0.18
N ASN A 272 0.96 -13.96 0.21
CA ASN A 272 2.33 -13.70 -0.26
C ASN A 272 2.39 -13.15 -1.71
N PHE A 273 1.46 -13.55 -2.59
CA PHE A 273 1.45 -13.10 -3.99
C PHE A 273 1.24 -11.58 -4.13
N ILE A 274 0.54 -10.94 -3.19
CA ILE A 274 0.38 -9.48 -3.18
C ILE A 274 1.74 -8.80 -2.96
N GLY A 275 2.57 -9.37 -2.09
CA GLY A 275 3.95 -8.92 -1.89
C GLY A 275 4.78 -8.99 -3.16
N GLY A 276 4.66 -10.09 -3.91
CA GLY A 276 5.31 -10.26 -5.21
C GLY A 276 4.87 -9.20 -6.24
N ILE A 277 3.58 -8.88 -6.30
CA ILE A 277 3.05 -7.83 -7.19
C ILE A 277 3.65 -6.46 -6.81
N PHE A 278 3.75 -6.14 -5.51
CA PHE A 278 4.34 -4.87 -5.08
C PHE A 278 5.80 -4.76 -5.46
N LEU A 279 6.57 -5.83 -5.30
CA LEU A 279 7.96 -5.87 -5.74
C LEU A 279 8.08 -5.76 -7.26
N ALA A 280 7.23 -6.43 -8.04
CA ALA A 280 7.22 -6.29 -9.49
C ALA A 280 6.97 -4.84 -9.92
N VAL A 281 5.99 -4.16 -9.33
CA VAL A 281 5.70 -2.74 -9.62
C VAL A 281 6.85 -1.83 -9.17
N ALA A 282 7.47 -2.10 -8.01
CA ALA A 282 8.61 -1.36 -7.51
C ALA A 282 9.80 -1.46 -8.47
N ILE A 283 10.15 -2.67 -8.91
CA ILE A 283 11.24 -2.92 -9.86
C ILE A 283 10.94 -2.31 -11.24
N ALA A 284 9.70 -2.41 -11.73
CA ALA A 284 9.29 -1.77 -12.99
C ALA A 284 9.36 -0.24 -12.94
N LYS A 285 9.16 0.38 -11.77
CA LYS A 285 9.38 1.81 -11.58
C LYS A 285 10.87 2.15 -11.53
N LEU A 286 11.65 1.32 -10.86
CA LEU A 286 13.08 1.51 -10.69
C LEU A 286 13.85 1.39 -12.01
N SER A 287 13.42 0.50 -12.90
CA SER A 287 14.05 0.26 -14.20
C SER A 287 14.05 1.42 -15.19
N LYS A 288 13.31 2.48 -14.88
CA LYS A 288 13.38 3.74 -15.62
C LYS A 288 14.63 4.57 -15.31
N TYR A 289 15.21 4.36 -14.13
CA TYR A 289 16.32 5.17 -13.60
C TYR A 289 17.58 4.35 -13.33
N SER A 290 17.47 3.03 -13.29
CA SER A 290 18.60 2.12 -13.14
C SER A 290 18.70 1.16 -14.32
N ARG A 291 19.92 0.67 -14.61
CA ARG A 291 20.10 -0.53 -15.45
C ARG A 291 19.66 -1.76 -14.64
N THR A 292 18.35 -1.93 -14.49
CA THR A 292 17.78 -3.10 -13.82
C THR A 292 18.13 -4.36 -14.59
N ASP A 293 18.41 -5.46 -13.89
CA ASP A 293 18.52 -6.76 -14.53
C ASP A 293 17.21 -7.13 -15.22
N ARG A 294 17.30 -7.61 -16.45
CA ARG A 294 16.15 -8.10 -17.21
C ARG A 294 15.50 -9.31 -16.54
N VAL A 295 16.20 -9.95 -15.60
CA VAL A 295 15.78 -11.17 -14.92
C VAL A 295 14.93 -10.89 -13.67
N THR A 296 15.13 -9.77 -12.96
CA THR A 296 14.50 -9.54 -11.65
C THR A 296 12.99 -9.36 -11.74
N LEU A 297 12.49 -8.62 -12.74
CA LEU A 297 11.06 -8.40 -12.94
C LEU A 297 10.30 -9.70 -13.29
N PRO A 298 10.75 -10.52 -14.27
CA PRO A 298 10.15 -11.83 -14.53
C PRO A 298 10.09 -12.72 -13.29
N ILE A 299 11.13 -12.76 -12.46
CA ILE A 299 11.14 -13.57 -11.23
C ILE A 299 10.04 -13.10 -10.26
N CYS A 300 9.85 -11.80 -10.08
CA CYS A 300 8.77 -11.28 -9.23
C CYS A 300 7.38 -11.70 -9.75
N ILE A 301 7.19 -11.67 -11.07
CA ILE A 301 5.93 -12.09 -11.72
C ILE A 301 5.70 -13.59 -11.55
N VAL A 302 6.72 -14.42 -11.80
CA VAL A 302 6.65 -15.87 -11.64
C VAL A 302 6.36 -16.24 -10.18
N PHE A 303 7.07 -15.64 -9.23
CA PHE A 303 6.79 -15.83 -7.81
C PHE A 303 5.35 -15.48 -7.45
N SER A 304 4.84 -14.32 -7.92
CA SER A 304 3.46 -13.90 -7.64
C SER A 304 2.45 -14.91 -8.19
N ALA A 305 2.67 -15.42 -9.40
CA ALA A 305 1.78 -16.41 -10.01
C ALA A 305 1.80 -17.75 -9.24
N VAL A 306 2.99 -18.25 -8.88
CA VAL A 306 3.13 -19.51 -8.12
C VAL A 306 2.53 -19.38 -6.72
N SER A 307 2.77 -18.26 -6.04
CA SER A 307 2.20 -17.98 -4.72
C SER A 307 0.67 -17.87 -4.77
N ALA A 308 0.09 -17.30 -5.83
CA ALA A 308 -1.36 -17.27 -5.99
C ALA A 308 -1.97 -18.67 -6.16
N VAL A 309 -1.30 -19.55 -6.92
CA VAL A 309 -1.71 -20.95 -7.06
C VAL A 309 -1.60 -21.68 -5.73
N SER A 310 -0.48 -21.53 -5.03
CA SER A 310 -0.24 -22.11 -3.70
C SER A 310 -1.29 -21.70 -2.67
N PHE A 311 -1.63 -20.41 -2.63
CA PHE A 311 -2.71 -19.86 -1.80
C PHE A 311 -4.08 -20.46 -2.16
N GLY A 312 -4.40 -20.55 -3.46
CA GLY A 312 -5.66 -21.14 -3.93
C GLY A 312 -5.79 -22.61 -3.55
N VAL A 313 -4.73 -23.41 -3.73
CA VAL A 313 -4.71 -24.83 -3.35
C VAL A 313 -4.85 -24.99 -1.82
N SER A 314 -4.15 -24.17 -1.04
CA SER A 314 -4.27 -24.17 0.43
C SER A 314 -5.67 -23.83 0.90
N THR A 315 -6.32 -22.86 0.24
CA THR A 315 -7.70 -22.48 0.53
C THR A 315 -8.66 -23.62 0.22
N VAL A 316 -8.51 -24.27 -0.94
CA VAL A 316 -9.33 -25.44 -1.30
C VAL A 316 -9.17 -26.54 -0.26
N PHE A 317 -7.95 -26.84 0.17
CA PHE A 317 -7.70 -27.83 1.23
C PHE A 317 -8.47 -27.47 2.52
N SER A 318 -8.35 -26.23 3.01
CA SER A 318 -9.03 -25.78 4.24
C SER A 318 -10.56 -25.79 4.18
N VAL A 319 -11.16 -25.70 2.99
CA VAL A 319 -12.61 -25.73 2.81
C VAL A 319 -13.16 -27.16 2.89
N PHE A 320 -12.39 -28.14 2.41
CA PHE A 320 -12.85 -29.53 2.30
C PHE A 320 -12.33 -30.43 3.42
N TYR A 321 -11.16 -30.12 3.99
CA TYR A 321 -10.46 -31.00 4.92
C TYR A 321 -9.83 -30.20 6.07
N SER A 322 -9.51 -30.92 7.15
CA SER A 322 -8.70 -30.43 8.27
C SER A 322 -7.40 -31.22 8.37
N LEU A 323 -6.39 -30.72 9.11
CA LEU A 323 -5.16 -31.48 9.36
C LEU A 323 -5.41 -32.84 10.02
N GLU A 324 -6.44 -32.97 10.85
CA GLU A 324 -6.81 -34.26 11.45
C GLU A 324 -7.23 -35.28 10.37
N SER A 325 -7.92 -34.80 9.32
CA SER A 325 -8.34 -35.63 8.19
C SER A 325 -7.15 -36.24 7.43
N VAL A 326 -5.98 -35.61 7.45
CA VAL A 326 -4.76 -36.09 6.77
C VAL A 326 -4.31 -37.47 7.27
N MET A 327 -4.58 -37.79 8.53
CA MET A 327 -4.20 -39.07 9.14
C MET A 327 -5.25 -40.17 8.91
N HIS A 328 -6.45 -39.81 8.43
CA HIS A 328 -7.60 -40.70 8.35
C HIS A 328 -8.08 -40.95 6.92
N GLU A 329 -7.86 -40.01 6.00
CA GLU A 329 -8.36 -40.04 4.63
C GLU A 329 -7.22 -39.88 3.61
N PHE A 330 -7.18 -40.78 2.61
CA PHE A 330 -6.17 -40.74 1.55
C PHE A 330 -6.29 -39.49 0.66
N GLU A 331 -7.53 -39.05 0.37
CA GLU A 331 -7.76 -37.85 -0.45
C GLU A 331 -7.26 -36.58 0.24
N ALA A 332 -7.47 -36.45 1.55
CA ALA A 332 -6.92 -35.38 2.36
C ALA A 332 -5.39 -35.40 2.37
N TYR A 333 -4.77 -36.58 2.49
CA TYR A 333 -3.32 -36.74 2.45
C TYR A 333 -2.69 -36.32 1.12
N ASP A 334 -3.31 -36.70 0.00
CA ASP A 334 -2.84 -36.33 -1.34
C ASP A 334 -2.94 -34.82 -1.58
N LEU A 335 -4.08 -34.20 -1.24
CA LEU A 335 -4.27 -32.76 -1.39
C LEU A 335 -3.36 -31.95 -0.44
N TYR A 336 -3.14 -32.44 0.78
CA TYR A 336 -2.17 -31.87 1.72
C TYR A 336 -0.75 -31.92 1.16
N ASN A 337 -0.34 -33.05 0.56
CA ASN A 337 0.99 -33.17 -0.06
C ASN A 337 1.17 -32.22 -1.24
N ILE A 338 0.14 -32.05 -2.07
CA ILE A 338 0.16 -31.07 -3.16
C ILE A 338 0.37 -29.66 -2.58
N THR A 339 -0.42 -29.28 -1.57
CA THR A 339 -0.31 -27.99 -0.86
C THR A 339 1.10 -27.79 -0.31
N ARG A 340 1.69 -28.84 0.28
CA ARG A 340 3.04 -28.84 0.84
C ARG A 340 4.10 -28.60 -0.23
N VAL A 341 4.03 -29.29 -1.37
CA VAL A 341 4.99 -29.12 -2.47
C VAL A 341 4.90 -27.71 -3.06
N PHE A 342 3.69 -27.20 -3.31
CA PHE A 342 3.50 -25.84 -3.82
C PHE A 342 4.03 -24.78 -2.85
N SER A 343 3.75 -24.92 -1.55
CA SER A 343 4.27 -24.01 -0.51
C SER A 343 5.81 -24.05 -0.42
N ALA A 344 6.43 -25.23 -0.56
CA ALA A 344 7.88 -25.35 -0.56
C ALA A 344 8.51 -24.65 -1.77
N VAL A 345 7.94 -24.85 -2.96
CA VAL A 345 8.39 -24.19 -4.20
C VAL A 345 8.20 -22.67 -4.09
N GLU A 346 7.07 -22.23 -3.54
CA GLU A 346 6.79 -20.81 -3.27
C GLU A 346 7.86 -20.18 -2.38
N TYR A 347 8.20 -20.80 -1.25
CA TYR A 347 9.22 -20.27 -0.34
C TYR A 347 10.62 -20.21 -0.97
N LEU A 348 10.99 -21.22 -1.77
CA LEU A 348 12.25 -21.19 -2.51
C LEU A 348 12.27 -20.07 -3.56
N LEU A 349 11.17 -19.89 -4.31
CA LEU A 349 11.03 -18.78 -5.26
C LEU A 349 11.03 -17.41 -4.56
N MET A 350 10.43 -17.32 -3.37
CA MET A 350 10.45 -16.12 -2.54
C MET A 350 11.88 -15.74 -2.19
N PHE A 351 12.70 -16.70 -1.76
CA PHE A 351 14.12 -16.49 -1.49
C PHE A 351 14.89 -16.00 -2.72
N VAL A 352 14.71 -16.66 -3.87
CA VAL A 352 15.35 -16.27 -5.14
C VAL A 352 14.95 -14.85 -5.54
N MET A 353 13.65 -14.54 -5.45
CA MET A 353 13.12 -13.21 -5.76
C MET A 353 13.71 -12.14 -4.84
N VAL A 354 13.69 -12.38 -3.53
CA VAL A 354 14.24 -11.44 -2.54
C VAL A 354 15.73 -11.24 -2.85
N PHE A 355 16.51 -12.29 -3.04
CA PHE A 355 17.92 -12.18 -3.44
C PHE A 355 18.13 -11.32 -4.70
N CYS A 356 17.29 -11.49 -5.74
CA CYS A 356 17.36 -10.66 -6.94
C CYS A 356 17.01 -9.18 -6.66
N VAL A 357 15.99 -8.90 -5.86
CA VAL A 357 15.63 -7.52 -5.45
C VAL A 357 16.79 -6.87 -4.68
N PHE A 358 17.42 -7.59 -3.75
CA PHE A 358 18.59 -7.11 -3.03
C PHE A 358 19.75 -6.78 -3.97
N ARG A 359 19.99 -7.60 -4.99
CA ARG A 359 21.01 -7.31 -6.00
C ARG A 359 20.72 -6.02 -6.77
N GLU A 360 19.46 -5.70 -7.05
CA GLU A 360 19.09 -4.41 -7.65
C GLU A 360 19.30 -3.24 -6.69
N LEU A 361 18.96 -3.41 -5.41
CA LEU A 361 19.21 -2.39 -4.39
C LEU A 361 20.70 -2.11 -4.24
N ARG A 362 21.55 -3.14 -4.27
CA ARG A 362 23.00 -2.99 -4.24
C ARG A 362 23.53 -2.22 -5.45
N ARG A 363 23.06 -2.55 -6.66
CA ARG A 363 23.42 -1.78 -7.86
C ARG A 363 23.01 -0.32 -7.73
N LEU A 364 21.84 -0.05 -7.13
CA LEU A 364 21.36 1.31 -6.90
C LEU A 364 22.25 2.08 -5.91
N ILE A 365 22.74 1.41 -4.86
CA ILE A 365 23.75 1.97 -3.96
C ILE A 365 25.02 2.31 -4.76
N ASP A 366 25.55 1.37 -5.54
CA ASP A 366 26.78 1.59 -6.31
C ASP A 366 26.66 2.76 -7.30
N MET A 367 25.50 2.90 -7.96
CA MET A 367 25.27 3.96 -8.95
C MET A 367 25.05 5.34 -8.33
N HIS A 368 24.36 5.43 -7.20
CA HIS A 368 23.92 6.72 -6.65
C HIS A 368 24.72 7.16 -5.43
N LEU A 369 25.22 6.24 -4.61
CA LEU A 369 26.02 6.53 -3.41
C LEU A 369 27.53 6.44 -3.63
N GLY A 370 27.98 5.98 -4.81
CA GLY A 370 29.40 6.01 -5.18
C GLY A 370 29.97 7.43 -5.16
N ALA A 371 31.28 7.53 -4.86
CA ALA A 371 32.00 8.80 -4.93
C ALA A 371 31.95 9.36 -6.36
N ASP A 372 31.56 10.63 -6.50
CA ASP A 372 31.60 11.27 -7.82
C ASP A 372 33.06 11.34 -8.30
N PRO A 373 33.34 11.01 -9.58
CA PRO A 373 34.70 10.95 -10.09
C PRO A 373 35.45 12.29 -10.03
N ASP A 374 34.71 13.41 -9.93
CA ASP A 374 35.24 14.76 -9.83
C ASP A 374 35.46 15.23 -8.38
N LEU A 375 35.06 14.41 -7.38
CA LEU A 375 35.23 14.73 -5.97
C LEU A 375 36.70 14.54 -5.57
N THR A 376 37.39 15.62 -5.22
CA THR A 376 38.81 15.61 -4.83
C THR A 376 39.01 15.57 -3.30
N ASP A 377 37.96 15.81 -2.52
CA ASP A 377 38.03 15.78 -1.06
C ASP A 377 37.98 14.34 -0.53
N ARG A 378 39.13 13.88 -0.02
CA ARG A 378 39.28 12.55 0.59
C ARG A 378 38.30 12.31 1.75
N ARG A 379 37.96 13.34 2.54
CA ARG A 379 37.04 13.16 3.68
C ARG A 379 35.64 12.78 3.20
N LEU A 380 35.15 13.41 2.14
CA LEU A 380 33.84 13.10 1.59
C LEU A 380 33.82 11.72 0.92
N ILE A 381 34.91 11.35 0.23
CA ILE A 381 35.07 10.00 -0.33
C ILE A 381 34.99 8.93 0.78
N ASP A 382 35.71 9.14 1.88
CA ASP A 382 35.69 8.21 3.03
C ASP A 382 34.30 8.13 3.67
N ILE A 383 33.57 9.25 3.78
CA ILE A 383 32.19 9.28 4.26
C ILE A 383 31.27 8.46 3.35
N TYR A 384 31.28 8.70 2.03
CA TYR A 384 30.43 7.95 1.10
C TYR A 384 30.78 6.46 1.06
N ALA A 385 32.06 6.11 1.07
CA ALA A 385 32.51 4.72 1.12
C ALA A 385 32.06 4.04 2.42
N SER A 386 32.12 4.73 3.56
CA SER A 386 31.64 4.20 4.85
C SER A 386 30.13 4.00 4.86
N GLN A 387 29.36 4.91 4.23
CA GLN A 387 27.91 4.83 4.11
C GLN A 387 27.49 3.67 3.21
N GLN A 388 28.13 3.53 2.05
CA GLN A 388 27.94 2.41 1.13
C GLN A 388 28.26 1.08 1.82
N HIS A 389 29.41 0.97 2.50
CA HIS A 389 29.76 -0.23 3.25
C HIS A 389 28.75 -0.56 4.35
N SER A 390 28.29 0.45 5.10
CA SER A 390 27.27 0.25 6.14
C SER A 390 25.97 -0.31 5.57
N LEU A 391 25.47 0.23 4.45
CA LEU A 391 24.28 -0.29 3.79
C LEU A 391 24.51 -1.69 3.23
N ASP A 392 25.64 -1.95 2.58
CA ASP A 392 25.98 -3.28 2.04
C ASP A 392 25.99 -4.35 3.13
N VAL A 393 26.57 -4.03 4.30
CA VAL A 393 26.52 -4.90 5.48
C VAL A 393 25.08 -5.12 5.92
N GLN A 394 24.29 -4.04 6.05
CA GLN A 394 22.89 -4.16 6.48
C GLN A 394 22.07 -5.05 5.55
N PHE A 395 22.19 -4.84 4.23
CA PHE A 395 21.50 -5.63 3.23
C PHE A 395 21.98 -7.10 3.23
N THR A 396 23.28 -7.34 3.37
CA THR A 396 23.83 -8.71 3.47
C THR A 396 23.29 -9.42 4.72
N THR A 397 23.31 -8.76 5.88
CA THR A 397 22.70 -9.28 7.10
C THR A 397 21.21 -9.54 6.92
N GLY A 398 20.50 -8.67 6.20
CA GLY A 398 19.09 -8.86 5.85
C GLY A 398 18.83 -10.14 5.05
N ILE A 399 19.68 -10.48 4.09
CA ILE A 399 19.58 -11.75 3.34
C ILE A 399 19.85 -12.95 4.25
N VAL A 400 20.84 -12.87 5.13
CA VAL A 400 21.15 -13.96 6.08
C VAL A 400 19.98 -14.20 7.02
N ILE A 401 19.39 -13.15 7.58
CA ILE A 401 18.17 -13.25 8.40
C ILE A 401 17.04 -13.87 7.58
N PHE A 402 16.84 -13.46 6.32
CA PHE A 402 15.81 -14.04 5.45
C PHE A 402 16.05 -15.52 5.13
N PHE A 403 17.31 -15.94 5.01
CA PHE A 403 17.63 -17.35 4.84
C PHE A 403 17.24 -18.16 6.08
N VAL A 404 17.45 -17.61 7.28
CA VAL A 404 16.97 -18.23 8.52
C VAL A 404 15.44 -18.31 8.53
N THR A 405 14.72 -17.26 8.12
CA THR A 405 13.25 -17.31 8.05
C THR A 405 12.77 -18.34 7.02
N LEU A 406 13.43 -18.47 5.87
CA LEU A 406 13.17 -19.51 4.88
C LEU A 406 13.28 -20.91 5.51
N VAL A 407 14.39 -21.19 6.20
CA VAL A 407 14.60 -22.49 6.85
C VAL A 407 13.50 -22.75 7.89
N LEU A 408 13.15 -21.76 8.72
CA LEU A 408 12.07 -21.88 9.69
C LEU A 408 10.71 -22.14 9.02
N ASN A 409 10.41 -21.47 7.91
CA ASN A 409 9.18 -21.67 7.13
C ASN A 409 9.12 -23.09 6.53
N LEU A 410 10.24 -23.62 6.02
CA LEU A 410 10.33 -24.99 5.51
C LEU A 410 10.21 -26.04 6.62
N VAL A 411 10.84 -25.80 7.77
CA VAL A 411 10.69 -26.67 8.97
C VAL A 411 9.24 -26.69 9.42
N HIS A 412 8.59 -25.51 9.53
CA HIS A 412 7.17 -25.44 9.87
C HIS A 412 6.33 -26.28 8.89
N LEU A 413 6.57 -26.13 7.60
CA LEU A 413 5.87 -26.85 6.54
C LEU A 413 6.05 -28.37 6.61
N MET A 414 7.26 -28.85 6.94
CA MET A 414 7.55 -30.28 7.05
C MET A 414 6.80 -30.94 8.20
N PHE A 415 6.75 -30.28 9.35
CA PHE A 415 6.24 -30.89 10.57
C PHE A 415 4.80 -30.52 10.92
N ARG A 416 4.15 -29.78 10.05
CA ARG A 416 2.82 -29.22 10.27
C ARG A 416 1.73 -30.28 10.56
N ALA A 417 1.81 -31.46 9.96
CA ALA A 417 0.84 -32.55 10.18
C ALA A 417 1.25 -33.55 11.27
N GLU A 418 2.50 -33.53 11.73
CA GLU A 418 3.06 -34.60 12.54
C GLU A 418 3.13 -34.28 14.05
N PHE A 419 2.82 -33.05 14.47
CA PHE A 419 3.00 -32.64 15.87
C PHE A 419 1.72 -32.61 16.70
N ASN A 420 1.63 -33.54 17.65
CA ASN A 420 0.68 -33.52 18.76
C ASN A 420 0.87 -32.28 19.65
N GLN A 421 -0.19 -31.46 19.73
CA GLN A 421 -0.60 -30.48 20.77
C GLN A 421 0.39 -29.41 21.32
N GLY A 422 1.72 -29.53 21.17
CA GLY A 422 2.69 -28.54 21.66
C GLY A 422 3.31 -27.63 20.60
N VAL A 423 3.29 -28.05 19.32
CA VAL A 423 3.99 -27.38 18.21
C VAL A 423 3.03 -26.74 17.21
N GLN A 424 1.71 -26.82 17.44
CA GLN A 424 0.71 -26.07 16.68
C GLN A 424 0.99 -24.56 16.69
N GLN A 425 1.72 -24.05 17.69
CA GLN A 425 2.12 -22.64 17.78
C GLN A 425 3.46 -22.31 17.08
N PHE A 426 4.12 -23.26 16.40
CA PHE A 426 5.40 -22.98 15.72
C PHE A 426 5.27 -21.95 14.59
N TRP A 427 4.07 -21.77 14.03
CA TRP A 427 3.80 -20.67 13.12
C TRP A 427 4.06 -19.30 13.76
N LEU A 428 3.96 -19.17 15.09
CA LEU A 428 4.29 -17.93 15.79
C LEU A 428 5.79 -17.61 15.68
N VAL A 429 6.65 -18.64 15.71
CA VAL A 429 8.10 -18.47 15.54
C VAL A 429 8.40 -17.97 14.13
N THR A 430 7.78 -18.56 13.10
CA THR A 430 7.95 -18.10 11.72
C THR A 430 7.35 -16.71 11.52
N PHE A 431 6.17 -16.43 12.06
CA PHE A 431 5.53 -15.12 12.03
C PHE A 431 6.44 -14.03 12.63
N LEU A 432 6.94 -14.24 13.85
CA LEU A 432 7.82 -13.30 14.54
C LEU A 432 9.15 -13.13 13.80
N ALA A 433 9.73 -14.21 13.27
CA ALA A 433 10.98 -14.14 12.52
C ALA A 433 10.83 -13.35 11.20
N ASN A 434 9.76 -13.59 10.44
CA ASN A 434 9.43 -12.80 9.24
C ASN A 434 9.12 -11.33 9.59
N GLY A 435 8.42 -11.08 10.70
CA GLY A 435 8.13 -9.73 11.19
C GLY A 435 9.38 -8.97 11.60
N PHE A 436 10.30 -9.61 12.34
CA PHE A 436 11.60 -9.03 12.69
C PHE A 436 12.41 -8.69 11.45
N TRP A 437 12.48 -9.61 10.49
CA TRP A 437 13.14 -9.38 9.21
C TRP A 437 12.55 -8.18 8.47
N TRP A 438 11.22 -8.08 8.41
CA TRP A 438 10.55 -6.94 7.77
C TRP A 438 10.89 -5.61 8.44
N ILE A 439 10.83 -5.53 9.78
CA ILE A 439 11.17 -4.30 10.53
C ILE A 439 12.61 -3.89 10.23
N TYR A 440 13.53 -4.86 10.27
CA TYR A 440 14.94 -4.65 9.95
C TYR A 440 15.11 -4.10 8.52
N MET A 441 14.44 -4.71 7.53
CA MET A 441 14.51 -4.30 6.14
C MET A 441 13.87 -2.94 5.86
N LYS A 442 12.77 -2.61 6.54
CA LYS A 442 12.16 -1.28 6.49
C LYS A 442 13.14 -0.22 6.98
N SER A 443 13.88 -0.49 8.05
CA SER A 443 14.93 0.42 8.55
C SER A 443 16.05 0.61 7.52
N ALA A 444 16.56 -0.48 6.94
CA ALA A 444 17.62 -0.42 5.92
C ALA A 444 17.18 0.35 4.66
N LEU A 445 15.95 0.12 4.17
CA LEU A 445 15.39 0.86 3.04
C LEU A 445 15.17 2.35 3.35
N SER A 446 14.77 2.68 4.58
CA SER A 446 14.64 4.07 5.02
C SER A 446 16.01 4.77 5.09
N GLN A 447 17.04 4.07 5.56
CA GLN A 447 18.40 4.59 5.59
C GLN A 447 18.93 4.84 4.18
N LEU A 448 18.73 3.87 3.26
CA LEU A 448 19.04 4.03 1.84
C LEU A 448 18.39 5.28 1.24
N TYR A 449 17.09 5.47 1.50
CA TYR A 449 16.37 6.66 1.06
C TYR A 449 16.98 7.95 1.62
N SER A 450 17.24 8.01 2.93
CA SER A 450 17.80 9.21 3.56
C SER A 450 19.19 9.57 3.06
N GLN A 451 20.04 8.58 2.78
CA GLN A 451 21.39 8.83 2.30
C GLN A 451 21.39 9.34 0.85
N ILE A 452 20.52 8.77 0.01
CA ILE A 452 20.32 9.25 -1.36
C ILE A 452 19.70 10.66 -1.34
N GLU A 453 18.74 10.90 -0.46
CA GLU A 453 18.15 12.22 -0.28
C GLU A 453 19.21 13.27 0.12
N TYR A 454 20.08 12.93 1.07
CA TYR A 454 21.18 13.82 1.49
C TYR A 454 22.15 14.15 0.35
N LYS A 455 22.45 13.21 -0.55
CA LYS A 455 23.34 13.46 -1.69
C LYS A 455 22.72 14.39 -2.75
N TYR A 456 21.38 14.38 -2.88
CA TYR A 456 20.66 15.15 -3.91
C TYR A 456 20.00 16.44 -3.38
N MET A 457 20.16 16.76 -2.09
CA MET A 457 19.87 18.08 -1.51
C MET A 457 21.08 19.00 -1.65
#